data_AF-A0A951AQU0-F1
#
_entry.id   AF-A0A951AQU0-F1
#
_cell.length_a   1.000
_cell.length_b   1.000
_cell.length_c   1.000
_cell.angle_alpha   90.00
_cell.angle_beta   90.00
_cell.angle_gamma   90.00
#
_symmetry.space_group_name_H-M   'P 1'
#
loop_
_entity.id
_entity.type
_entity.pdbx_description
1 polymer ?
#
loop_
_entity_poly.entity_id
_entity_poly.type
_entity_poly.pdbx_seq_one_letter_code
_entity_poly.pdbx_strand_id
1 'polypeptide(L)' 'MSRPAPEIRLSTEKKENLLRWMRSSKTELRLVERARVILLASSGLSGKEIALKMKTREARISKWLRR' A
#
# COMPACT_ATOMS: atom_id res chain seq x y z
N MET A 1 6.97 -9.43 -16.51
CA MET A 1 8.05 -8.66 -15.83
C MET A 1 7.45 -7.98 -14.61
N SER A 2 7.92 -8.32 -13.41
CA SER A 2 7.47 -7.67 -12.17
C SER A 2 8.01 -6.25 -12.19
N ARG A 3 7.14 -5.24 -12.36
CA ARG A 3 7.59 -3.85 -12.21
C ARG A 3 7.83 -3.65 -10.72
N PRO A 4 9.07 -3.33 -10.28
CA PRO A 4 9.29 -2.97 -8.89
C PRO A 4 8.33 -1.83 -8.57
N ALA A 5 7.69 -1.91 -7.40
CA ALA A 5 6.89 -0.78 -6.94
C ALA A 5 7.82 0.45 -6.97
N PRO A 6 7.36 1.60 -7.49
CA PRO A 6 8.18 2.81 -7.48
C PRO A 6 8.69 3.01 -6.04
N GLU A 7 9.95 3.39 -5.85
CA GLU A 7 10.46 3.72 -4.52
C GLU A 7 9.61 4.85 -3.95
N ILE A 8 8.54 4.50 -3.23
CA ILE A 8 7.70 5.47 -2.55
C ILE A 8 8.53 5.90 -1.35
N ARG A 9 9.37 6.93 -1.53
CA ARG A 9 10.01 7.66 -0.44
C ARG A 9 8.92 8.37 0.36
N LEU A 10 8.27 7.65 1.26
CA LEU A 10 7.41 8.25 2.26
C LEU A 10 8.30 8.93 3.29
N SER A 11 8.12 10.23 3.45
CA SER A 11 8.57 10.92 4.65
C SER A 11 7.95 10.25 5.89
N THR A 12 8.67 10.28 7.01
CA THR A 12 8.25 9.70 8.29
C THR A 12 6.84 10.15 8.67
N GLU A 13 6.51 11.42 8.46
CA GLU A 13 5.20 12.00 8.73
C GLU A 13 4.08 11.36 7.87
N LYS A 14 4.35 11.10 6.59
CA LYS A 14 3.39 10.41 5.72
C LYS A 14 3.20 8.96 6.17
N LYS A 15 4.28 8.30 6.60
CA LYS A 15 4.22 6.92 7.14
C LYS A 15 3.37 6.86 8.42
N GLU A 16 3.53 7.82 9.32
CA GLU A 16 2.71 7.91 10.55
C GLU A 16 1.24 8.16 10.23
N ASN A 17 0.92 9.01 9.26
CA ASN A 17 -0.46 9.23 8.85
C ASN A 17 -1.12 7.94 8.30
N LEU A 18 -0.39 7.16 7.50
CA LEU A 18 -0.86 5.85 7.02
C LEU A 18 -1.08 4.86 8.17
N LEU A 19 -0.17 4.83 9.14
CA LEU A 19 -0.30 3.99 10.34
C LEU A 19 -1.47 4.43 11.21
N ARG A 20 -1.72 5.73 11.33
CA ARG A 20 -2.87 6.29 12.05
C ARG A 20 -4.18 5.86 11.41
N TRP A 21 -4.27 5.88 10.08
CA TRP A 21 -5.45 5.35 9.38
C TRP A 21 -5.66 3.87 9.64
N MET A 22 -4.60 3.06 9.67
CA MET A 22 -4.71 1.64 10.00
C MET A 22 -5.19 1.37 11.43
N ARG A 23 -4.84 2.23 12.39
CA ARG A 23 -5.24 2.09 13.80
C ARG A 23 -6.62 2.67 14.10
N SER A 24 -7.12 3.55 13.24
CA SER A 24 -8.38 4.24 13.48
C SER A 24 -9.57 3.39 13.04
N SER A 25 -10.40 3.00 14.01
CA SER A 25 -11.62 2.19 13.82
C SER A 25 -12.73 2.91 13.05
N LYS A 26 -12.70 4.25 12.98
CA LYS A 26 -13.65 5.06 12.19
C LYS A 26 -13.26 5.18 10.71
N THR A 27 -12.09 4.70 10.31
CA THR A 27 -11.60 4.85 8.94
C THR A 27 -12.26 3.81 8.04
N GLU A 28 -12.69 4.22 6.86
CA GLU A 28 -13.23 3.28 5.88
C GLU A 28 -12.23 2.15 5.58
N LEU A 29 -12.70 0.92 5.51
CA LEU A 29 -11.88 -0.27 5.23
C LEU A 29 -11.02 -0.09 3.97
N ARG A 30 -11.56 0.57 2.94
CA ARG A 30 -10.84 0.84 1.68
C ARG A 30 -9.62 1.74 1.86
N LEU A 31 -9.70 2.72 2.77
CA LEU A 31 -8.57 3.60 3.10
C LEU A 31 -7.50 2.83 3.88
N VAL A 32 -7.90 1.98 4.82
CA VAL A 32 -7.01 1.10 5.59
C VAL A 32 -6.27 0.13 4.65
N GLU A 33 -6.99 -0.51 3.73
CA GLU A 33 -6.42 -1.39 2.71
C GLU A 33 -5.41 -0.66 1.84
N ARG A 34 -5.74 0.55 1.37
CA ARG A 34 -4.83 1.34 0.54
C ARG A 34 -3.60 1.78 1.33
N ALA A 35 -3.76 2.19 2.58
CA ALA A 35 -2.64 2.56 3.44
C ALA A 35 -1.68 1.39 3.65
N ARG A 36 -2.22 0.18 3.87
CA ARG A 36 -1.44 -1.05 3.99
C ARG A 36 -0.65 -1.36 2.72
N VAL A 37 -1.27 -1.20 1.55
CA VAL A 37 -0.60 -1.41 0.26
C VAL A 37 0.55 -0.44 0.06
N ILE A 38 0.36 0.84 0.37
CA ILE A 38 1.40 1.88 0.22
C ILE A 38 2.57 1.60 1.16
N LEU A 39 2.31 1.20 2.41
CA LEU A 39 3.36 0.83 3.38
C LEU A 39 4.16 -0.41 2.95
N LEU A 40 3.50 -1.40 2.35
CA LEU A 40 4.19 -2.57 1.81
C LEU A 40 5.04 -2.19 0.59
N ALA A 41 4.50 -1.38 -0.32
CA ALA A 41 5.23 -0.89 -1.48
C ALA A 41 6.44 -0.05 -1.10
N SER A 42 6.33 0.78 -0.07
CA SER A 42 7.45 1.57 0.45
C SER A 42 8.52 0.73 1.15
N SER A 43 8.20 -0.51 1.51
CA SER A 43 9.15 -1.47 2.06
C SER A 43 9.91 -2.23 0.97
N GLY A 44 9.71 -1.87 -0.30
CA GLY A 44 10.37 -2.50 -1.46
C GLY A 44 9.63 -3.72 -2.03
N LEU A 45 8.44 -4.05 -1.52
CA LEU A 45 7.65 -5.17 -2.06
C LEU A 45 7.08 -4.82 -3.44
N SER A 46 7.14 -5.78 -4.36
CA SER A 46 6.51 -5.66 -5.67
C SER A 46 4.98 -5.74 -5.59
N GLY A 47 4.29 -5.16 -6.57
CA GLY A 47 2.83 -5.19 -6.65
C GLY A 47 2.25 -6.62 -6.60
N LYS A 48 2.97 -7.59 -7.16
CA LYS A 48 2.62 -9.02 -7.12
C LYS A 48 2.69 -9.59 -5.70
N GLU A 49 3.76 -9.33 -4.95
CA GLU A 49 3.90 -9.80 -3.56
C GLU A 49 2.85 -9.18 -2.64
N ILE A 50 2.56 -7.89 -2.83
CA ILE A 50 1.51 -7.19 -2.10
C ILE A 50 0.14 -7.80 -2.40
N ALA A 51 -0.12 -8.10 -3.68
CA ALA A 51 -1.37 -8.73 -4.11
C ALA A 51 -1.57 -10.11 -3.47
N LEU A 52 -0.50 -10.91 -3.40
CA LEU A 52 -0.50 -12.21 -2.71
C LEU A 52 -0.80 -12.04 -1.21
N LYS A 53 -0.13 -11.10 -0.53
CA LYS A 53 -0.38 -10.84 0.91
C LYS A 53 -1.80 -10.35 1.19
N MET A 54 -2.36 -9.53 0.31
CA MET A 54 -3.72 -8.99 0.43
C MET A 54 -4.79 -9.93 -0.16
N LYS A 55 -4.41 -11.12 -0.67
CA LYS A 55 -5.29 -12.07 -1.38
C LYS A 55 -6.16 -11.38 -2.43
N THR A 56 -5.55 -10.47 -3.21
CA THR A 56 -6.25 -9.69 -4.23
C THR A 56 -5.51 -9.75 -5.56
N ARG A 57 -6.10 -9.14 -6.60
CA ARG A 57 -5.51 -9.11 -7.95
C ARG A 57 -4.42 -8.04 -8.04
N GLU A 58 -3.29 -8.38 -8.66
CA GLU A 58 -2.18 -7.45 -8.90
C GLU A 58 -2.60 -6.21 -9.69
N ALA A 59 -3.53 -6.35 -10.64
CA ALA A 59 -4.07 -5.22 -11.40
C ALA A 59 -4.73 -4.15 -10.50
N ARG A 60 -5.36 -4.56 -9.39
CA ARG A 60 -5.96 -3.63 -8.42
C ARG A 60 -4.87 -2.87 -7.67
N ILE A 61 -3.84 -3.58 -7.19
CA ILE A 61 -2.68 -2.98 -6.52
C ILE A 61 -1.94 -2.02 -7.44
N SER A 62 -1.66 -2.45 -8.67
CA SER A 62 -1.01 -1.62 -9.70
C SER A 62 -1.80 -0.35 -10.01
N LYS A 63 -3.15 -0.43 -10.01
CA LYS A 63 -4.00 0.74 -10.18
C LYS A 63 -3.91 1.71 -8.99
N TRP A 64 -3.75 1.20 -7.77
CA TRP A 64 -3.59 2.03 -6.57
C TRP A 64 -2.21 2.67 -6.44
N LEU A 65 -1.15 1.97 -6.87
CA LEU A 65 0.22 2.49 -6.82
C LEU A 65 0.53 3.49 -7.93
N ARG A 66 -0.20 3.42 -9.05
CA ARG A 66 -0.06 4.37 -10.16
C ARG A 66 -0.81 5.69 -9.93
N ARG A 67 -1.66 5.77 -8.91
CA ARG A 67 -2.60 6.86 -8.68
C ARG A 67 -2.33 7.53 -7.35
#